data_AF-A0A530QQB9-F1
#
_entry.id   AF-A0A530QQB9-F1
#
_cell.length_a   1.000
_cell.length_b   1.000
_cell.length_c   1.000
_cell.angle_alpha   90.00
_cell.angle_beta   90.00
_cell.angle_gamma   90.00
#
_symmetry.space_group_name_H-M   'P 1'
#
loop_
_entity.id
_entity.type
_entity.pdbx_description
1 polymer ?
#
loop_
_entity_poly.entity_id
_entity_poly.type
_entity_poly.pdbx_seq_one_letter_code
_entity_poly.pdbx_strand_id
1 'polypeptide(L)' 'MTRPVIFLATALATTAMLFPASTATSPRFIWNASASTPIGLYLIDGGVPFSATDLVAIEAPEPLATLLAERGYLPKG' A
#
# COMPACT_ATOMS: atom_id res chain seq x y z
N MET A 1 -3.29 -24.16 24.92
CA MET A 1 -4.26 -23.84 23.85
C MET A 1 -4.95 -25.11 23.41
N THR A 2 -6.27 -25.14 23.29
CA THR A 2 -7.02 -26.34 22.88
C THR A 2 -7.14 -26.41 21.36
N ARG A 3 -7.14 -27.62 20.80
CA ARG A 3 -7.30 -27.88 19.35
C ARG A 3 -8.44 -27.10 18.68
N PRO A 4 -9.67 -27.01 19.24
CA PRO A 4 -10.76 -26.23 18.64
C PRO A 4 -10.46 -24.73 18.55
N VAL A 5 -9.74 -24.16 19.53
CA VAL A 5 -9.36 -22.75 19.51
C VAL A 5 -8.40 -22.45 18.36
N ILE A 6 -7.48 -23.35 18.07
CA ILE A 6 -6.55 -23.21 16.94
C ILE A 6 -7.34 -23.23 15.62
N PHE A 7 -8.24 -24.20 15.42
CA PHE A 7 -9.04 -24.27 14.19
C PHE A 7 -9.89 -23.01 13.99
N LEU A 8 -10.55 -22.53 15.05
CA LEU A 8 -11.37 -21.32 14.98
C LEU A 8 -10.52 -20.08 14.67
N ALA A 9 -9.37 -19.91 15.32
CA ALA A 9 -8.47 -18.79 15.09
C ALA A 9 -7.93 -18.78 13.65
N THR A 10 -7.52 -19.94 13.13
CA THR A 10 -7.02 -20.06 11.75
C THR A 10 -8.11 -19.78 10.72
N ALA A 11 -9.33 -20.28 10.94
CA ALA A 11 -10.46 -20.00 10.05
C ALA A 11 -10.76 -18.49 10.01
N LEU A 12 -10.86 -17.84 11.17
CA LEU A 12 -11.08 -16.39 11.26
C LEU A 12 -9.95 -15.59 10.60
N ALA A 13 -8.69 -15.93 10.85
CA ALA A 13 -7.54 -15.25 10.25
C ALA A 13 -7.53 -15.37 8.71
N THR A 14 -7.82 -16.57 8.20
CA THR A 14 -7.86 -16.82 6.74
C THR A 14 -9.01 -16.05 6.09
N THR A 15 -10.18 -16.02 6.71
CA THR A 15 -11.32 -15.24 6.20
C THR A 15 -11.03 -13.73 6.26
N ALA A 16 -10.40 -13.24 7.32
CA ALA A 16 -10.03 -11.84 7.47
C ALA A 16 -9.04 -11.39 6.38
N MET A 17 -8.11 -12.25 5.94
CA MET A 17 -7.19 -11.96 4.84
C MET A 17 -7.88 -11.71 3.50
N LEU A 18 -9.12 -12.16 3.32
CA LEU A 18 -9.89 -11.94 2.08
C LEU A 18 -10.49 -10.53 2.01
N PHE A 19 -10.58 -9.82 3.14
CA PHE A 19 -11.22 -8.51 3.23
C PHE A 19 -10.56 -7.40 2.38
N PRO A 20 -9.22 -7.26 2.32
CA PRO A 20 -8.58 -6.24 1.48
C PRO A 20 -8.70 -6.55 -0.02
N ALA A 21 -8.91 -7.82 -0.39
CA ALA A 21 -9.08 -8.21 -1.79
C ALA A 21 -10.49 -7.88 -2.32
N SER A 22 -11.50 -7.85 -1.44
CA SER A 22 -12.90 -7.56 -1.81
C SER A 22 -13.28 -6.09 -1.66
N THR A 23 -12.44 -5.28 -1.03
CA THR A 23 -12.68 -3.85 -0.81
C THR A 23 -11.57 -3.03 -1.46
N ALA A 24 -11.93 -1.96 -2.17
CA ALA A 24 -10.97 -0.99 -2.66
C ALA A 24 -10.37 -0.22 -1.47
N THR A 25 -9.39 -0.83 -0.80
CA THR A 25 -8.68 -0.22 0.32
C THR A 25 -7.49 0.53 -0.23
N SER A 26 -7.50 1.86 -0.09
CA SER A 26 -6.32 2.66 -0.40
C SER A 26 -5.15 2.20 0.48
N PRO A 27 -3.97 1.89 -0.10
CA PRO A 27 -2.82 1.45 0.68
C PRO A 27 -2.44 2.55 1.66
N ARG A 28 -2.47 2.26 2.96
CA ARG A 28 -2.01 3.19 3.99
C ARG A 28 -0.55 3.02 4.33
N PHE A 29 0.06 1.93 3.94
CA PHE A 29 1.45 1.62 4.26
C PHE A 29 2.24 1.30 3.00
N ILE A 30 3.43 1.88 2.90
CA ILE A 30 4.37 1.63 1.80
C ILE A 30 5.72 1.23 2.39
N TRP A 31 6.30 0.16 1.87
CA TRP A 31 7.68 -0.22 2.17
C TRP A 31 8.61 0.36 1.10
N ASN A 32 9.50 1.27 1.48
CA ASN A 32 10.57 1.72 0.60
C ASN A 32 11.78 0.79 0.72
N ALA A 33 12.08 0.07 -0.35
CA ALA A 33 13.26 -0.81 -0.45
C ALA A 33 14.48 -0.13 -1.07
N SER A 34 14.37 1.11 -1.55
CA SER A 34 15.45 1.86 -2.20
C SER A 34 16.18 2.78 -1.21
N ALA A 35 17.48 3.00 -1.42
CA ALA A 35 18.28 3.98 -0.67
C ALA A 35 18.08 5.44 -1.14
N SER A 36 17.13 5.72 -2.05
CA SER A 36 16.80 7.09 -2.50
C SER A 36 16.21 7.97 -1.39
N THR A 37 15.54 7.34 -0.43
CA THR A 37 15.07 7.91 0.83
C THR A 37 15.37 6.88 1.93
N PRO A 38 15.20 7.16 3.23
CA PRO A 38 15.42 6.16 4.26
C PRO A 38 14.64 4.86 3.98
N ILE A 39 15.31 3.72 4.10
CA ILE A 39 14.68 2.40 3.92
C ILE A 39 13.75 2.14 5.11
N GLY A 40 12.51 1.74 4.85
CA GLY A 40 11.56 1.47 5.93
C GLY A 40 10.09 1.47 5.53
N LEU A 41 9.24 1.33 6.56
CA LEU A 41 7.79 1.34 6.44
C LEU A 41 7.25 2.76 6.68
N TYR A 42 6.56 3.30 5.68
CA TYR A 42 5.94 4.62 5.70
C TYR A 42 4.42 4.50 5.85
N LEU A 43 3.81 5.40 6.63
CA LEU A 43 2.37 5.60 6.69
C LEU A 43 1.98 6.73 5.74
N ILE A 44 0.99 6.51 4.88
CA ILE A 44 0.40 7.54 4.04
C ILE A 44 -0.63 8.30 4.90
N ASP A 45 -0.35 9.57 5.18
CA ASP A 45 -1.25 10.48 5.88
C ASP A 45 -1.64 11.63 4.93
N GLY A 46 -2.94 11.91 4.84
CA GLY A 46 -3.52 12.88 3.91
C GLY A 46 -4.01 14.18 4.57
N GLY A 47 -3.72 14.39 5.86
CA GLY A 47 -4.33 15.45 6.67
C GLY A 47 -3.50 16.72 6.89
N VAL A 48 -2.26 16.81 6.39
CA VAL A 48 -1.30 17.85 6.78
C VAL A 48 -0.82 18.65 5.56
N PRO A 49 -0.61 19.98 5.66
CA PRO A 49 0.02 20.76 4.60
C PRO A 49 1.42 20.22 4.27
N PHE A 50 1.70 20.03 2.98
CA PHE A 50 3.00 19.53 2.51
C PHE A 50 4.03 20.65 2.40
N SER A 51 5.25 20.38 2.84
CA SER A 51 6.46 21.18 2.60
C SER A 51 7.26 20.60 1.43
N ALA A 52 8.15 21.40 0.83
CA ALA A 52 8.93 21.00 -0.34
C ALA A 52 9.84 19.77 -0.11
N THR A 53 10.16 19.46 1.15
CA THR A 53 11.01 18.32 1.54
C THR A 53 10.24 17.05 1.87
N ASP A 54 8.91 17.10 1.83
CA ASP A 54 8.09 15.97 2.25
C ASP A 54 7.98 14.92 1.15
N LEU A 55 7.92 13.66 1.57
CA LEU A 55 7.64 12.54 0.67
C LEU A 55 6.14 12.41 0.49
N VAL A 56 5.68 12.43 -0.76
CA VAL A 56 4.25 12.33 -1.09
C VAL A 56 4.03 11.12 -1.99
N ALA A 57 3.08 10.27 -1.59
CA ALA A 57 2.54 9.24 -2.45
C ALA A 57 1.34 9.82 -3.20
N ILE A 58 1.45 9.95 -4.52
CA ILE A 58 0.37 10.42 -5.39
C ILE A 58 0.03 9.36 -6.43
N GLU A 59 -1.23 9.33 -6.83
CA GLU A 59 -1.62 8.67 -8.08
C GLU A 59 -1.10 9.51 -9.24
N ALA A 60 -0.39 8.88 -10.18
CA ALA A 60 0.21 9.60 -11.29
C ALA A 60 -0.90 10.24 -12.15
N PRO A 61 -0.90 11.57 -12.35
CA PRO A 61 -1.91 12.20 -13.19
C PRO A 61 -1.67 11.86 -14.67
N GLU A 62 -2.72 11.87 -15.49
CA GLU A 62 -2.53 11.85 -16.95
C GLU A 62 -1.94 13.20 -17.42
N PRO A 63 -1.01 13.22 -18.38
CA PRO A 63 -0.57 12.11 -19.24
C PRO A 63 0.62 11.30 -18.68
N LEU A 64 1.11 11.63 -17.48
CA LEU A 64 2.30 11.00 -16.90
C LEU A 64 2.08 9.51 -16.63
N ALA A 65 0.89 9.12 -16.15
CA ALA A 65 0.54 7.71 -15.97
C ALA A 65 0.69 6.90 -17.27
N THR A 66 0.19 7.43 -18.40
CA THR A 66 0.36 6.80 -19.71
C THR A 66 1.84 6.67 -20.08
N LEU A 67 2.63 7.74 -19.93
CA LEU A 67 4.06 7.70 -20.27
C LEU A 67 4.82 6.67 -19.44
N LEU A 68 4.57 6.61 -18.13
CA LEU A 68 5.21 5.66 -17.23
C LEU A 68 4.84 4.21 -17.58
N ALA A 69 3.58 3.96 -17.93
CA ALA A 69 3.11 2.65 -18.34
C ALA A 69 3.69 2.20 -19.68
N GLU A 70 3.69 3.07 -20.69
CA GLU A 70 4.25 2.78 -22.02
C GLU A 70 5.74 2.46 -21.97
N ARG A 71 6.48 3.10 -21.06
CA ARG A 71 7.92 2.84 -20.85
C ARG A 71 8.21 1.69 -19.89
N GLY A 72 7.19 1.08 -19.30
CA GLY A 72 7.34 -0.02 -18.34
C GLY A 72 7.93 0.40 -16.99
N TYR A 73 7.85 1.68 -16.63
CA TYR A 73 8.31 2.17 -15.32
C TYR A 73 7.31 1.91 -14.21
N LEU A 74 6.02 2.16 -14.45
CA LEU A 74 4.94 1.92 -13.50
C LEU A 74 3.66 1.54 -14.25
N PRO A 75 2.91 0.51 -13.83
CA PRO A 75 1.60 0.21 -14.40
C PRO A 75 0.62 1.37 -14.14
N LYS A 76 -0.47 1.40 -14.90
CA LYS A 76 -1.59 2.30 -14.59
C LYS A 76 -2.33 1.78 -13.35
N GLY A 77 -2.51 2.64 -12.35
CA GLY A 77 -3.15 2.32 -11.08
C GLY A 77 -2.12 2.15 -9.98
#